data_AF-A0A836QNP5-F1
#
_entry.id   AF-A0A836QNP5-F1
#
_cell.length_a   1.000
_cell.length_b   1.000
_cell.length_c   1.000
_cell.angle_alpha   90.00
_cell.angle_beta   90.00
_cell.angle_gamma   90.00
#
_symmetry.space_group_name_H-M   'P 1'
#
loop_
_entity.id
_entity.type
_entity.pdbx_description
1 polymer ?
#
loop_
_entity_poly.entity_id
_entity_poly.type
_entity_poly.pdbx_seq_one_letter_code
_entity_poly.pdbx_strand_id
1 'polypeptide(L)' 'MIDQRVTVYIDYKSPYAYLAVEPTWTLARDYKVALEWLPYTLDIPDFLGSAKVNNQGEVLE' A
#
# COMPACT_ATOMS: atom_id res chain seq x y z
N MET A 1 -24.31 5.65 14.80
CA MET A 1 -23.15 6.52 14.56
C MET A 1 -21.93 5.60 14.55
N ILE A 2 -21.08 5.67 13.52
CA ILE A 2 -19.79 4.95 13.52
C ILE A 2 -18.80 5.93 14.13
N ASP A 3 -18.42 5.70 15.39
CA ASP A 3 -17.60 6.64 16.15
C ASP A 3 -16.09 6.32 16.07
N GLN A 4 -15.74 5.17 15.48
CA GLN A 4 -14.35 4.73 15.30
C GLN A 4 -13.97 4.64 13.82
N ARG A 5 -12.81 5.24 13.52
CA ARG A 5 -12.23 5.32 12.18
C ARG A 5 -10.82 4.74 12.20
N VAL A 6 -10.50 3.98 11.16
CA VAL A 6 -9.17 3.46 10.87
C VAL A 6 -8.68 4.07 9.57
N THR A 7 -7.56 4.79 9.63
CA THR A 7 -6.89 5.31 8.43
C THR A 7 -6.03 4.21 7.83
N VAL A 8 -6.19 3.97 6.53
CA VAL A 8 -5.53 2.92 5.76
C VAL A 8 -4.73 3.56 4.65
N TYR A 9 -3.40 3.50 4.76
CA TYR A 9 -2.49 3.93 3.70
C TYR A 9 -2.30 2.80 2.70
N ILE A 10 -2.54 3.05 1.42
CA ILE A 10 -2.42 2.06 0.35
C ILE A 10 -1.60 2.57 -0.82
N ASP A 11 -0.63 1.76 -1.26
CA ASP A 11 0.05 1.91 -2.54
C ASP A 11 -0.33 0.72 -3.44
N TYR A 12 -0.79 1.00 -4.64
CA TYR A 12 -1.15 -0.02 -5.65
C TYR A 12 0.05 -0.90 -6.06
N LYS A 13 1.27 -0.39 -5.96
CA LYS A 13 2.51 -1.13 -6.28
C LYS A 13 2.92 -2.13 -5.19
N SER A 14 2.31 -2.05 -4.00
CA SER A 14 2.66 -2.90 -2.86
C SER A 14 1.94 -4.25 -2.94
N PRO A 15 2.65 -5.39 -3.12
CA PRO A 15 2.02 -6.71 -3.04
C PRO A 15 1.46 -6.97 -1.64
N TYR A 16 2.07 -6.42 -0.59
CA TYR A 16 1.60 -6.54 0.78
C TYR A 16 0.31 -5.77 1.02
N ALA A 17 0.20 -4.55 0.50
CA ALA A 17 -1.02 -3.77 0.63
C ALA A 17 -2.18 -4.45 -0.11
N TYR A 18 -1.92 -5.06 -1.27
CA TYR A 18 -2.92 -5.86 -1.99
C TYR A 18 -3.47 -7.02 -1.15
N LEU A 19 -2.59 -7.80 -0.50
CA LEU A 19 -3.01 -8.91 0.37
C LEU A 19 -3.80 -8.43 1.60
N ALA A 20 -3.55 -7.21 2.06
CA ALA A 20 -4.23 -6.64 3.23
C ALA A 20 -5.63 -6.08 2.92
N VAL A 21 -6.03 -5.90 1.65
CA VAL A 21 -7.32 -5.28 1.29
C VAL A 21 -8.52 -6.02 1.88
N GLU A 22 -8.64 -7.33 1.60
CA GLU A 22 -9.81 -8.11 2.06
C GLU A 22 -9.88 -8.26 3.59
N PRO A 23 -8.77 -8.54 4.31
CA PRO A 23 -8.76 -8.49 5.77
C PRO A 23 -9.18 -7.14 6.33
N THR A 24 -8.79 -6.04 5.67
CA THR A 24 -9.15 -4.68 6.10
C THR A 24 -10.65 -4.41 5.91
N TRP A 25 -11.24 -4.87 4.80
CA TRP A 25 -12.71 -4.84 4.64
C TRP A 25 -13.42 -5.73 5.67
N THR A 26 -12.87 -6.89 5.99
CA THR A 26 -13.40 -7.79 7.03
C THR A 26 -13.44 -7.10 8.39
N LEU A 27 -12.37 -6.40 8.76
CA LEU A 27 -12.32 -5.59 9.99
C LEU A 27 -13.49 -4.58 10.06
N ALA A 28 -13.77 -3.88 8.96
CA ALA A 28 -14.88 -2.92 8.92
C ALA A 28 -16.25 -3.58 9.13
N ARG A 29 -16.47 -4.77 8.54
CA ARG A 29 -17.71 -5.54 8.66
C ARG A 29 -17.90 -6.08 10.08
N ASP A 30 -16.86 -6.64 10.67
CA ASP A 30 -16.95 -7.35 11.95
C ASP A 30 -17.03 -6.40 13.15
N TYR A 31 -16.35 -5.25 13.08
CA TYR A 31 -16.18 -4.34 14.22
C TYR A 31 -16.91 -2.99 14.06
N LYS A 32 -17.68 -2.80 12.98
CA LYS A 32 -18.43 -1.56 12.70
C LYS A 32 -17.56 -0.30 12.73
N VAL A 33 -16.35 -0.39 12.18
CA VAL A 33 -15.43 0.76 12.03
C VAL A 33 -15.51 1.35 10.63
N ALA A 34 -15.28 2.66 10.50
CA ALA A 34 -15.13 3.32 9.22
C ALA A 34 -13.68 3.21 8.73
N LEU A 35 -13.50 2.90 7.45
CA LEU A 35 -12.18 2.91 6.82
C LEU A 35 -12.00 4.21 6.05
N GLU A 36 -10.87 4.86 6.27
CA GLU A 36 -10.44 6.04 5.52
C GLU A 36 -9.22 5.66 4.69
N TRP A 37 -9.41 5.53 3.39
CA TRP A 37 -8.35 5.12 2.46
C TRP A 37 -7.58 6.33 1.97
N LEU A 38 -6.27 6.32 2.20
CA LEU A 38 -5.36 7.37 1.74
C LEU A 38 -4.31 6.76 0.81
N PRO A 39 -4.02 7.40 -0.34
CA PRO A 39 -2.94 6.96 -1.20
C PRO A 39 -1.60 7.13 -0.48
N TYR A 40 -0.72 6.17 -0.69
CA TYR A 40 0.67 6.21 -0.25
C TYR A 40 1.57 5.90 -1.44
N THR A 41 2.74 6.54 -1.50
CA THR A 41 3.78 6.22 -2.48
C THR A 41 4.93 5.58 -1.72
N LEU A 42 5.20 4.32 -2.02
CA LEU A 42 6.32 3.59 -1.47
C LEU A 42 7.62 4.18 -1.97
N ASP A 43 8.56 4.34 -1.04
CA ASP A 43 9.97 4.38 -1.37
C ASP A 43 10.47 2.95 -1.63
N ILE A 44 10.18 2.46 -2.84
CA ILE A 44 10.60 1.12 -3.27
C ILE A 44 12.13 0.97 -3.25
N PRO A 45 12.92 1.97 -3.70
CA PRO A 45 14.38 1.95 -3.58
C PRO A 45 14.89 1.65 -2.17
N ASP A 46 14.31 2.25 -1.13
CA ASP A 46 14.73 2.00 0.25
C ASP A 46 14.48 0.57 0.72
N PHE A 47 13.47 -0.12 0.18
CA PHE A 47 13.10 -1.47 0.61
C PHE A 47 13.73 -2.60 -0.21
N LEU A 48 13.87 -2.43 -1.53
CA LEU A 48 14.36 -3.48 -2.45
C LEU A 48 15.63 -3.08 -3.23
N GLY A 49 16.16 -1.89 -2.98
CA GLY A 49 17.21 -1.30 -3.81
C GLY A 49 16.65 -0.65 -5.09
N SER A 50 17.48 0.16 -5.74
CA SER A 50 17.16 0.81 -7.01
C SER A 50 17.89 0.14 -8.16
N ALA A 51 17.19 -0.13 -9.26
CA ALA A 51 17.86 -0.46 -10.51
C ALA A 51 18.41 0.82 -11.20
N LYS A 52 19.64 0.77 -11.69
CA LYS A 52 20.22 1.83 -12.54
C LYS A 52 20.18 1.37 -13.98
N VAL A 53 19.75 2.25 -14.90
CA VAL A 53 19.71 1.96 -16.34
C VAL A 53 20.54 2.96 -17.13
N ASN A 54 21.06 2.55 -18.28
CA ASN A 54 21.68 3.47 -19.23
C ASN A 54 20.63 4.21 -20.09
N ASN A 55 21.08 5.09 -20.98
CA ASN A 55 20.21 5.87 -21.86
C ASN A 55 19.44 5.00 -22.88
N GLN A 56 19.84 3.75 -23.07
CA GLN A 56 19.20 2.76 -23.92
C GLN A 56 18.19 1.88 -23.15
N GLY A 57 18.06 2.06 -21.83
CA GLY A 57 17.17 1.29 -20.97
C GLY A 57 17.72 -0.06 -20.50
N GLU A 58 19.02 -0.30 -20.69
CA GLU A 58 19.69 -1.53 -20.24
C GLU A 58 20.07 -1.42 -18.75
N VAL A 59 19.87 -2.50 -17.99
CA VAL A 59 20.16 -2.55 -16.54
C VAL A 59 21.67 -2.59 -16.31
N LEU A 60 22.17 -1.67 -15.47
CA LEU A 60 23.57 -1.53 -15.06
C LEU A 60 23.83 -2.09 -13.66
N GLU A 61 22.85 -1.98 -12.77
CA GLU A 61 22.84 -2.44 -11.38
C GLU A 61 21.39 -2.66 -10.96
#